data_AF-A0A2T5HBT0-F1
#
_entry.id   AF-A0A2T5HBT0-F1
#
_cell.length_a   1.000
_cell.length_b   1.000
_cell.length_c   1.000
_cell.angle_alpha   90.00
_cell.angle_beta   90.00
_cell.angle_gamma   90.00
#
_symmetry.space_group_name_H-M   'P 1'
#
loop_
_entity.id
_entity.type
_entity.pdbx_description
1 polymer ?
#
loop_
_entity_poly.entity_id
_entity_poly.type
_entity_poly.pdbx_seq_one_letter_code
_entity_poly.pdbx_strand_id
1 'polypeptide(L)'
;MAVGKGAHTRDLCWRFVSARHKEHPMSQRTFAHHLVWNAAKLVGKEPQAFLAIRRQSGGSDAVYHRILADQHFEYKIDAETAALGELAKVVSIDKDDNPVF
;
A
#
# COMPACT_ATOMS: atom_id res chain seq x y z
N MET A 1 -10.77 30.49 -38.51
CA MET A 1 -11.39 29.98 -37.26
C MET A 1 -10.46 28.92 -36.69
N ALA A 2 -10.01 29.11 -35.46
CA ALA A 2 -8.81 28.48 -34.91
C ALA A 2 -9.01 27.02 -34.46
N VAL A 3 -8.04 26.18 -34.83
CA VAL A 3 -7.26 25.23 -34.01
C VAL A 3 -8.01 24.22 -33.13
N GLY A 4 -7.77 22.94 -33.41
CA GLY A 4 -8.32 21.79 -32.70
C GLY A 4 -7.71 21.49 -31.32
N LYS A 5 -8.16 20.37 -30.73
CA LYS A 5 -7.38 19.52 -29.81
C LYS A 5 -8.18 18.26 -29.45
N GLY A 6 -7.59 17.11 -29.75
CA GLY A 6 -7.95 15.86 -29.08
C GLY A 6 -7.44 15.84 -27.64
N ALA A 7 -8.18 15.18 -26.76
CA ALA A 7 -7.75 14.70 -25.46
C ALA A 7 -8.74 13.58 -25.09
N HIS A 8 -8.48 12.33 -25.45
CA HIS A 8 -7.74 11.38 -24.62
C HIS A 8 -8.08 11.56 -23.12
N THR A 9 -9.23 11.00 -22.74
CA THR A 9 -9.65 10.76 -21.36
C THR A 9 -8.70 9.72 -20.75
N ARG A 10 -7.47 10.16 -20.43
CA ARG A 10 -6.59 9.42 -19.54
C ARG A 10 -7.02 9.79 -18.14
N ASP A 11 -7.76 8.87 -17.55
CA ASP A 11 -8.08 8.79 -16.14
C ASP A 11 -6.79 9.02 -15.32
N LEU A 12 -6.65 10.26 -14.86
CA LEU A 12 -5.52 10.75 -14.08
C LEU A 12 -5.75 10.40 -12.62
N CYS A 13 -5.63 9.12 -12.28
CA CYS A 13 -5.58 8.66 -10.89
C CYS A 13 -4.13 8.30 -10.50
N TRP A 14 -3.18 9.24 -10.67
CA TRP A 14 -1.82 9.11 -10.14
C TRP A 14 -1.22 10.48 -9.81
N ARG A 15 -1.69 11.11 -8.73
CA ARG A 15 -0.98 12.23 -8.08
C ARG A 15 -0.73 11.90 -6.62
N PHE A 16 0.33 11.14 -6.37
CA PHE A 16 1.08 11.18 -5.12
C PHE A 16 2.58 10.98 -5.42
N VAL A 17 3.16 11.98 -6.10
CA VAL A 17 4.62 12.17 -6.07
C VAL A 17 4.91 13.01 -4.83
N SER A 18 5.10 12.33 -3.69
CA SER A 18 5.74 12.93 -2.51
C SER A 18 7.22 13.14 -2.81
N ALA A 19 7.52 14.29 -3.39
CA ALA A 19 8.88 14.80 -3.47
C ALA A 19 9.27 15.39 -2.10
N ARG A 20 10.41 14.93 -1.58
CA ARG A 20 11.14 15.40 -0.38
C ARG A 20 10.76 14.79 0.98
N HIS A 21 11.20 13.56 1.20
CA HIS A 21 11.96 13.20 2.40
C HIS A 21 12.59 11.81 2.17
N LYS A 22 13.72 11.50 2.81
CA LYS A 22 14.36 10.17 2.83
C LYS A 22 13.50 9.17 3.64
N GLU A 23 12.24 9.06 3.29
CA GLU A 23 11.33 8.03 3.77
C GLU A 23 10.95 7.28 2.51
N HIS A 24 11.25 5.98 2.48
CA HIS A 24 10.89 5.15 1.35
C HIS A 24 9.43 5.37 0.99
N PRO A 25 9.11 5.54 -0.31
CA PRO A 25 7.75 5.83 -0.72
C PRO A 25 6.86 4.65 -0.31
N MET A 26 6.05 4.87 0.73
CA MET A 26 4.97 3.96 1.10
C MET A 26 4.12 3.75 -0.14
N SER A 27 4.15 2.54 -0.68
CA SER A 27 3.36 2.18 -1.85
C SER A 27 1.96 1.85 -1.36
N GLN A 28 1.00 2.59 -1.89
CA GLN A 28 -0.42 2.38 -1.62
C GLN A 28 -1.10 1.88 -2.90
N ARG A 29 -1.96 0.87 -2.76
CA ARG A 29 -2.89 0.41 -3.77
C ARG A 29 -4.31 0.69 -3.30
N THR A 30 -5.08 1.30 -4.18
CA THR A 30 -6.52 1.49 -4.01
C THR A 30 -7.26 0.37 -4.70
N PHE A 31 -8.15 -0.26 -3.95
CA PHE A 31 -9.16 -1.20 -4.41
C PHE A 31 -10.53 -0.52 -4.30
N ALA A 32 -11.55 -1.04 -4.98
CA ALA A 32 -12.86 -0.39 -5.15
C ALA A 32 -13.49 0.18 -3.86
N HIS A 33 -13.26 -0.46 -2.71
CA HIS A 33 -13.74 0.01 -1.40
C HIS A 33 -12.67 0.02 -0.30
N HIS A 34 -11.42 -0.32 -0.63
CA HIS A 34 -10.34 -0.54 0.33
C HIS A 34 -9.07 0.16 -0.13
N LEU A 35 -8.34 0.77 0.79
CA LEU A 35 -7.02 1.33 0.57
C LEU A 35 -6.03 0.47 1.33
N VAL A 36 -5.00 0.00 0.63
CA VAL A 36 -4.00 -0.92 1.19
C VAL A 36 -2.62 -0.38 0.95
N TRP A 37 -1.77 -0.39 1.96
CA TRP A 37 -0.40 0.09 1.85
C TRP A 37 0.55 -0.80 2.63
N ASN A 38 1.79 -0.86 2.16
CA ASN A 38 2.84 -1.54 2.88
C ASN A 38 3.29 -0.70 4.08
N ALA A 39 3.52 -1.36 5.20
CA ALA A 39 4.02 -0.75 6.42
C ALA A 39 5.03 -1.68 7.07
N ALA A 40 6.11 -1.13 7.61
CA ALA A 40 7.02 -1.88 8.46
C ALA A 40 6.99 -1.28 9.87
N LYS A 41 6.79 -2.13 10.88
CA LYS A 41 6.83 -1.73 12.29
C LYS A 41 7.93 -2.51 13.00
N LEU A 42 8.66 -1.83 13.87
CA LEU A 42 9.55 -2.48 14.83
C LEU A 42 8.69 -2.96 16.01
N VAL A 43 8.58 -4.28 16.16
CA VAL A 43 7.92 -4.89 17.29
C VAL A 43 9.01 -5.37 18.24
N GLY A 44 9.23 -4.61 19.31
CA GLY A 44 10.38 -4.81 20.20
C GLY A 44 11.68 -4.39 19.51
N LYS A 45 12.52 -5.35 19.12
CA LYS A 45 13.77 -5.13 18.37
C LYS A 45 13.75 -5.72 16.97
N GLU A 46 12.67 -6.38 16.58
CA GLU A 46 12.56 -7.07 15.30
C GLU A 46 11.70 -6.24 14.35
N PRO A 47 12.21 -5.88 13.17
CA PRO A 47 11.40 -5.29 12.14
C PRO A 47 10.45 -6.35 11.57
N GLN A 48 9.17 -6.00 11.51
CA GLN A 48 8.12 -6.86 10.99
C GLN A 48 7.36 -6.17 9.86
N ALA A 49 7.01 -6.96 8.86
CA ALA A 49 6.28 -6.56 7.67
C ALA A 49 4.77 -6.57 7.97
N PHE A 50 4.08 -5.50 7.59
CA PHE A 50 2.64 -5.35 7.72
C PHE A 50 2.02 -4.83 6.42
N LEU A 51 0.80 -5.27 6.16
CA LEU A 51 -0.11 -4.63 5.22
C LEU A 51 -1.18 -3.91 6.02
N ALA A 52 -1.25 -2.61 5.85
CA ALA A 52 -2.29 -1.80 6.44
C ALA A 52 -3.45 -1.70 5.44
N ILE A 53 -4.64 -2.05 5.88
CA ILE A 53 -5.86 -2.09 5.07
C ILE A 53 -6.87 -1.18 5.73
N ARG A 54 -7.47 -0.29 4.95
CA ARG A 54 -8.49 0.64 5.43
C ARG A 54 -9.66 0.67 4.48
N ARG A 55 -10.87 0.45 4.99
CA ARG A 55 -12.09 0.70 4.23
C ARG A 55 -12.25 2.20 3.95
N GLN A 56 -12.40 2.55 2.67
CA GLN A 56 -12.67 3.93 2.27
C GLN A 56 -14.11 4.35 2.60
N SER A 57 -15.03 3.39 2.63
CA SER A 57 -16.41 3.62 3.03
C SER A 57 -16.50 3.67 4.56
N GLY A 58 -16.91 4.81 5.13
CA GLY A 58 -17.29 4.91 6.53
C GLY A 58 -16.20 5.33 7.53
N GLY A 59 -15.01 5.73 7.08
CA GLY A 59 -13.98 6.29 7.98
C GLY A 59 -13.35 5.28 8.94
N SER A 60 -13.47 3.99 8.66
CA SER A 60 -12.93 2.89 9.47
C SER A 60 -11.41 3.04 9.72
N ASP A 61 -10.98 2.54 10.87
CA ASP A 61 -9.56 2.46 11.24
C ASP A 61 -8.80 1.51 10.31
N ALA A 62 -7.49 1.76 10.20
CA ALA A 62 -6.60 0.90 9.43
C ALA A 62 -6.29 -0.38 10.20
N VAL A 63 -6.62 -1.53 9.62
CA VAL A 63 -6.26 -2.85 10.14
C VAL A 63 -4.87 -3.21 9.64
N TYR A 64 -3.97 -3.53 10.57
CA TYR A 64 -2.61 -3.93 10.25
C TYR A 64 -2.48 -5.45 10.26
N HIS A 65 -2.38 -6.05 9.08
CA HIS A 65 -2.14 -7.48 8.93
C HIS A 65 -0.64 -7.73 8.91
N ARG A 66 -0.14 -8.49 9.90
CA ARG A 66 1.24 -8.97 9.86
C ARG A 66 1.37 -9.97 8.72
N ILE A 67 2.31 -9.72 7.83
CA ILE A 67 2.66 -10.60 6.73
C ILE A 67 4.07 -11.13 6.95
N LEU A 68 4.37 -12.30 6.37
CA LEU A 68 5.69 -12.94 6.49
C LEU A 68 6.10 -13.08 7.96
N ALA A 69 5.16 -13.55 8.80
CA ALA A 69 5.39 -13.67 10.24
C ALA A 69 6.57 -14.59 10.59
N ASP A 70 6.80 -15.60 9.74
CA ASP A 70 7.92 -16.55 9.84
C ASP A 70 9.25 -16.01 9.29
N GLN A 71 9.23 -14.86 8.59
CA GLN A 71 10.45 -14.27 8.05
C GLN A 71 11.05 -13.28 9.03
N HIS A 72 12.28 -13.56 9.45
CA HIS A 72 13.07 -12.64 10.25
C HIS A 72 13.78 -11.64 9.34
N PHE A 73 13.55 -10.35 9.60
CA PHE A 73 14.22 -9.27 8.89
C PHE A 73 15.27 -8.66 9.81
N GLU A 74 16.48 -8.44 9.30
CA GLU A 74 17.53 -7.75 10.06
C GLU A 74 17.31 -6.24 10.07
N TYR A 75 16.77 -5.69 8.97
CA TYR A 75 16.51 -4.27 8.82
C TYR A 75 15.04 -3.98 8.52
N LYS A 76 14.58 -2.80 8.96
CA LYS A 76 13.23 -2.29 8.66
C LYS A 76 12.97 -2.18 7.15
N ILE A 77 14.00 -1.81 6.37
CA ILE A 77 13.91 -1.67 4.92
C ILE A 77 13.62 -3.01 4.22
N ASP A 78 14.20 -4.12 4.70
CA ASP A 78 13.92 -5.45 4.17
C ASP A 78 12.49 -5.86 4.46
N ALA A 79 12.01 -5.66 5.69
CA ALA A 79 10.62 -5.91 6.06
C ALA A 79 9.65 -5.09 5.20
N GLU A 80 9.98 -3.83 4.92
CA GLU A 80 9.16 -2.95 4.09
C GLU A 80 9.16 -3.35 2.60
N THR A 81 10.32 -3.77 2.08
CA THR A 81 10.48 -4.26 0.70
C THR A 81 9.78 -5.60 0.50
N ALA A 82 9.86 -6.48 1.49
CA ALA A 82 9.11 -7.72 1.49
C ALA A 82 7.60 -7.44 1.56
N ALA A 83 7.19 -6.49 2.40
CA ALA A 83 5.80 -6.04 2.43
C ALA A 83 5.31 -5.45 1.11
N LEU A 84 6.17 -4.72 0.41
CA LEU A 84 5.89 -4.21 -0.93
C LEU A 84 5.71 -5.34 -1.95
N GLY A 85 6.57 -6.36 -1.90
CA GLY A 85 6.45 -7.55 -2.73
C GLY A 85 5.12 -8.28 -2.52
N GLU A 86 4.71 -8.43 -1.26
CA GLU A 86 3.43 -9.03 -0.92
C GLU A 86 2.24 -8.15 -1.33
N LEU A 87 2.33 -6.82 -1.15
CA LEU A 87 1.32 -5.87 -1.63
C LEU A 87 1.09 -5.97 -3.15
N ALA A 88 2.16 -6.22 -3.91
CA ALA A 88 2.05 -6.41 -5.35
C ALA A 88 1.30 -7.70 -5.71
N LYS A 89 1.41 -8.74 -4.89
CA LYS A 89 0.69 -10.01 -5.05
C LYS A 89 -0.77 -9.93 -4.63
N VAL A 90 -1.14 -9.00 -3.73
CA VAL A 90 -2.53 -8.82 -3.31
C VAL A 90 -3.42 -8.62 -4.55
N VAL A 91 -4.34 -9.56 -4.74
CA VAL A 91 -5.31 -9.59 -5.84
C VAL A 91 -6.57 -8.84 -5.45
N SER A 92 -7.06 -9.06 -4.24
CA SER A 92 -8.27 -8.46 -3.69
C SER A 92 -8.24 -8.40 -2.17
N ILE A 93 -9.16 -7.65 -1.59
CA ILE A 93 -9.39 -7.59 -0.14
C ILE A 93 -10.76 -8.19 0.12
N ASP A 94 -10.81 -9.16 1.03
CA ASP A 94 -12.04 -9.82 1.43
C ASP A 94 -12.90 -8.90 2.33
N LYS A 95 -14.16 -9.29 2.56
CA LYS A 95 -15.11 -8.52 3.39
C LYS A 95 -14.66 -8.34 4.85
N ASP A 96 -13.78 -9.22 5.32
CA ASP A 96 -13.18 -9.21 6.66
C ASP A 96 -11.86 -8.40 6.71
N ASP A 97 -11.63 -7.52 5.74
CA ASP A 97 -10.41 -6.70 5.59
C ASP A 97 -9.12 -7.53 5.41
N ASN A 98 -9.24 -8.82 5.06
CA ASN A 98 -8.08 -9.69 4.86
C ASN A 98 -7.54 -9.56 3.42
N PRO A 99 -6.21 -9.44 3.25
CA PRO A 99 -5.60 -9.45 1.93
C PRO A 99 -5.64 -10.86 1.33
N VAL A 100 -6.09 -10.95 0.08
CA VAL A 100 -6.08 -12.18 -0.73
C VAL A 100 -4.87 -12.10 -1.67
N PHE A 101 -3.96 -13.06 -1.55
CA PHE A 101 -2.73 -13.18 -2.36
C PHE A 101 -2.90 -14.15 -3.53
#